data_AF-A0A8H7WJJ9-F1
#
_entry.id   AF-A0A8H7WJJ9-F1
#
_cell.length_a   1.000
_cell.length_b   1.000
_cell.length_c   1.000
_cell.angle_alpha   90.00
_cell.angle_beta   90.00
_cell.angle_gamma   90.00
#
_symmetry.space_group_name_H-M   'P 1'
#
loop_
_entity.id
_entity.type
_entity.pdbx_description
1 polymer ?
#
loop_
_entity_poly.entity_id
_entity_poly.type
_entity_poly.pdbx_seq_one_letter_code
_entity_poly.pdbx_strand_id
1 'polypeptide(L)'
;MTFSLMKVDKIPTEKVIEHTINLQYRGQSGALNESLADCYGIMLKQWKFNQRDPKEADWEYGGGAASPHGEGQRNFKSPTEHGQPWSMDDYNELDEDDNFGVHHNSARFNHAFYLIAIWLE
;
A
#
# COMPACT_ATOMS: atom_id res chain seq x y z
N MET A 1 6.05 -22.19 1.27
CA MET A 1 5.22 -21.97 0.07
C MET A 1 4.39 -20.71 0.30
N THR A 2 5.04 -19.55 0.23
CA THR A 2 4.40 -18.23 0.41
C THR A 2 4.54 -17.51 -0.92
N PHE A 3 4.00 -18.12 -1.98
CA PHE A 3 3.88 -17.45 -3.27
C PHE A 3 3.02 -16.21 -3.04
N SER A 4 3.68 -15.06 -2.93
CA SER A 4 3.20 -13.70 -3.22
C SER A 4 1.68 -13.46 -3.16
N LEU A 5 1.02 -13.84 -2.07
CA LEU A 5 -0.44 -13.62 -1.92
C LEU A 5 -0.75 -12.14 -2.08
N MET A 6 0.00 -11.25 -1.43
CA MET A 6 -0.20 -9.81 -1.58
C MET A 6 -0.15 -9.32 -3.04
N LYS A 7 0.79 -9.78 -3.89
CA LYS A 7 0.79 -9.38 -5.32
C LYS A 7 -0.34 -10.04 -6.11
N VAL A 8 -0.65 -11.29 -5.80
CA VAL A 8 -1.74 -12.04 -6.45
C VAL A 8 -3.11 -11.48 -6.05
N ASP A 9 -3.26 -10.94 -4.84
CA ASP A 9 -4.50 -10.38 -4.29
C ASP A 9 -4.67 -8.91 -4.66
N LYS A 10 -3.58 -8.18 -4.91
CA LYS A 10 -3.60 -6.81 -5.43
C LYS A 10 -4.32 -6.71 -6.77
N ILE A 11 -3.99 -7.55 -7.75
CA ILE A 11 -4.60 -7.53 -9.09
C ILE A 11 -6.13 -7.74 -9.06
N PRO A 12 -6.68 -8.71 -8.30
CA PRO A 12 -8.11 -8.83 -8.03
C PRO A 12 -8.70 -7.58 -7.36
N THR A 13 -8.00 -6.99 -6.39
CA THR A 13 -8.51 -5.85 -5.62
C THR A 13 -8.58 -4.58 -6.46
N GLU A 14 -7.55 -4.27 -7.25
CA GLU A 14 -7.55 -3.16 -8.21
C GLU A 14 -8.75 -3.25 -9.15
N LYS A 15 -9.05 -4.45 -9.65
CA LYS A 15 -10.22 -4.69 -10.51
C LYS A 15 -11.54 -4.46 -9.78
N VAL A 16 -11.65 -4.85 -8.50
CA VAL A 16 -12.84 -4.56 -7.69
C VAL A 16 -13.00 -3.06 -7.48
N ILE A 17 -11.92 -2.34 -7.20
CA ILE A 17 -11.92 -0.88 -7.03
C ILE A 17 -12.31 -0.18 -8.35
N GLU A 18 -11.78 -0.63 -9.48
CA GLU A 18 -12.14 -0.11 -10.81
C GLU A 18 -13.64 -0.26 -11.07
N HIS A 19 -14.22 -1.42 -10.77
CA HIS A 19 -15.66 -1.68 -10.95
C HIS A 19 -16.57 -0.93 -9.97
N THR A 20 -16.03 -0.38 -8.87
CA THR A 20 -16.84 0.26 -7.81
C THR A 20 -16.69 1.78 -7.79
N ILE A 21 -15.46 2.29 -7.92
CA ILE A 21 -15.14 3.71 -7.73
C ILE A 21 -14.64 4.34 -9.03
N ASN A 22 -14.22 3.53 -10.02
CA ASN A 22 -13.76 3.95 -11.35
C ASN A 22 -12.80 5.15 -11.32
N LEU A 23 -11.83 5.12 -10.41
CA LEU A 23 -10.81 6.15 -10.28
C LEU A 23 -9.90 6.12 -11.51
N GLN A 24 -9.70 7.28 -12.13
CA GLN A 24 -8.69 7.41 -13.19
C GLN A 24 -7.33 7.00 -12.63
N TYR A 25 -6.65 6.05 -13.27
CA TYR A 25 -5.35 5.55 -12.84
C TYR A 25 -4.23 6.54 -13.24
N ARG A 26 -4.28 7.74 -12.63
CA ARG A 26 -3.41 8.88 -12.91
C ARG A 26 -3.28 9.77 -11.67
N GLY A 27 -2.08 10.27 -11.39
CA GLY A 27 -1.85 11.26 -10.34
C GLY A 27 -2.43 10.84 -8.98
N GLN A 28 -3.14 11.75 -8.29
CA GLN A 28 -3.72 11.45 -6.98
C GLN A 28 -4.83 10.40 -7.01
N SER A 29 -5.68 10.37 -8.04
CA SER A 29 -6.75 9.37 -8.12
C SER A 29 -6.20 7.96 -8.33
N GLY A 30 -5.13 7.84 -9.12
CA GLY A 30 -4.40 6.58 -9.26
C GLY A 30 -3.65 6.20 -7.98
N ALA A 31 -3.04 7.16 -7.30
CA ALA A 31 -2.39 6.92 -6.00
C ALA A 31 -3.37 6.43 -4.92
N LEU A 32 -4.61 6.95 -4.92
CA LEU A 32 -5.67 6.46 -4.04
C LEU A 32 -6.11 5.05 -4.42
N ASN A 33 -6.23 4.75 -5.72
CA ASN A 33 -6.56 3.41 -6.22
C ASN A 33 -5.50 2.38 -5.76
N GLU A 34 -4.23 2.69 -6.00
CA GLU A 34 -3.07 1.93 -5.53
C GLU A 34 -3.08 1.68 -4.02
N SER A 35 -3.36 2.73 -3.25
CA SER A 35 -3.40 2.64 -1.79
C SER A 35 -4.53 1.74 -1.29
N LEU A 36 -5.73 1.86 -1.86
CA LEU A 36 -6.84 0.99 -1.50
C LEU A 36 -6.47 -0.49 -1.72
N ALA A 37 -5.84 -0.82 -2.85
CA ALA A 37 -5.40 -2.17 -3.14
C ALA A 37 -4.35 -2.68 -2.12
N ASP A 38 -3.38 -1.85 -1.76
CA ASP A 38 -2.39 -2.21 -0.75
C ASP A 38 -3.01 -2.38 0.66
N CYS A 39 -3.94 -1.51 1.06
CA CYS A 39 -4.65 -1.58 2.33
C CYS A 39 -5.39 -2.92 2.48
N TYR A 40 -6.10 -3.35 1.43
CA TYR A 40 -6.71 -4.68 1.43
C TYR A 40 -5.67 -5.80 1.54
N GLY A 41 -4.56 -5.70 0.80
CA GLY A 41 -3.50 -6.69 0.85
C GLY A 41 -2.87 -6.81 2.25
N ILE A 42 -2.69 -5.69 2.96
CA ILE A 42 -2.12 -5.70 4.31
C ILE A 42 -3.11 -6.23 5.36
N MET A 43 -4.40 -5.88 5.23
CA MET A 43 -5.46 -6.47 6.05
C MET A 43 -5.53 -7.99 5.86
N LEU A 44 -5.40 -8.47 4.62
CA LEU A 44 -5.43 -9.91 4.32
C LEU A 44 -4.20 -10.62 4.90
N LYS A 45 -3.02 -10.00 4.83
CA LYS A 45 -1.78 -10.48 5.47
C LYS A 45 -1.99 -10.61 6.99
N GLN A 46 -2.46 -9.54 7.64
CA GLN A 46 -2.69 -9.52 9.08
C GLN A 46 -3.69 -10.61 9.50
N TRP A 47 -4.81 -10.73 8.77
CA TRP A 47 -5.79 -11.79 8.98
C TRP A 47 -5.17 -13.19 8.85
N LYS A 48 -4.40 -13.43 7.78
CA LYS A 48 -3.80 -14.73 7.50
C LYS A 48 -2.76 -15.15 8.56
N PHE A 49 -1.97 -14.21 9.04
CA PHE A 49 -0.94 -14.48 10.05
C PHE A 49 -1.41 -14.23 11.49
N ASN A 50 -2.72 -14.04 11.68
CA ASN A 50 -3.34 -13.79 12.97
C ASN A 50 -2.70 -12.62 13.76
N GLN A 51 -2.26 -11.59 13.04
CA GLN A 51 -1.80 -10.32 13.61
C GLN A 51 -3.04 -9.49 13.94
N ARG A 52 -3.58 -9.68 15.15
CA ARG A 52 -4.83 -9.06 15.58
C ARG A 52 -4.67 -7.66 16.14
N ASP A 53 -3.51 -7.36 16.71
CA ASP A 53 -3.17 -6.04 17.22
C ASP A 53 -2.45 -5.25 16.12
N PRO A 54 -3.05 -4.16 15.60
CA PRO A 54 -2.43 -3.27 14.63
C PRO A 54 -1.09 -2.68 15.11
N LYS A 55 -0.87 -2.52 16.41
CA LYS A 55 0.37 -1.95 16.98
C LYS A 55 1.55 -2.91 16.87
N GLU A 56 1.28 -4.21 16.82
CA GLU A 56 2.27 -5.29 16.73
C GLU A 56 2.51 -5.80 15.30
N ALA A 57 1.68 -5.38 14.33
CA ALA A 57 1.86 -5.75 12.94
C ALA A 57 3.10 -5.06 12.34
N ASP A 58 3.74 -5.71 11.37
CA ASP A 58 4.97 -5.19 10.75
C ASP A 58 4.73 -4.03 9.77
N TRP A 59 3.51 -3.90 9.22
CA TRP A 59 3.12 -2.87 8.24
C TRP A 59 3.95 -2.83 6.95
N GLU A 60 4.63 -3.94 6.65
CA GLU A 60 5.49 -4.12 5.48
C GLU A 60 4.70 -4.80 4.36
N TYR A 61 4.52 -4.08 3.25
CA TYR A 61 3.84 -4.59 2.06
C TYR A 61 4.84 -5.18 1.06
N GLY A 62 4.57 -6.39 0.58
CA GLY A 62 5.45 -7.07 -0.39
C GLY A 62 6.74 -7.65 0.20
N GLY A 63 6.95 -7.57 1.52
CA GLY A 63 8.08 -8.18 2.23
C GLY A 63 7.93 -9.69 2.45
N GLY A 64 9.05 -10.38 2.66
CA GLY A 64 9.12 -11.83 2.95
C GLY A 64 9.95 -12.63 1.93
N ALA A 65 9.89 -13.97 2.01
CA ALA A 65 10.76 -14.92 1.29
C ALA A 65 10.74 -14.84 -0.26
N ALA A 66 9.92 -13.96 -0.85
CA ALA A 66 9.80 -13.73 -2.28
C ALA A 66 10.31 -12.35 -2.73
N SER A 67 10.75 -11.49 -1.81
CA SER A 67 11.47 -10.26 -2.18
C SER A 67 12.94 -10.62 -2.49
N PRO A 68 13.53 -10.13 -3.61
CA PRO A 68 14.93 -10.38 -3.96
C PRO A 68 15.91 -9.99 -2.84
N HIS A 69 15.50 -9.08 -1.96
CA HIS A 69 16.30 -8.55 -0.86
C HIS A 69 15.64 -8.78 0.51
N GLY A 70 14.52 -9.50 0.58
CA GLY A 70 13.74 -9.69 1.82
C GLY A 70 12.96 -8.44 2.28
N GLU A 71 13.38 -7.25 1.84
CA GLU A 71 12.75 -5.96 2.09
C GLU A 71 11.40 -5.85 1.34
N GLY A 72 10.40 -5.23 1.96
CA GLY A 72 9.13 -4.94 1.30
C GLY A 72 9.28 -3.90 0.19
N GLN A 73 8.20 -3.65 -0.53
CA GLN A 73 8.16 -2.59 -1.56
C GLN A 73 7.62 -1.28 -1.00
N ARG A 74 6.86 -1.35 0.11
CA ARG A 74 6.24 -0.21 0.79
C ARG A 74 6.18 -0.51 2.28
N ASN A 75 6.34 0.52 3.10
CA ASN A 75 6.18 0.43 4.54
C ASN A 75 5.13 1.47 4.95
N PHE A 76 4.01 1.01 5.50
CA PHE A 76 2.90 1.88 5.89
C PHE A 76 3.24 2.69 7.15
N LYS A 77 4.11 2.17 8.01
CA LYS A 77 4.55 2.83 9.25
C LYS A 77 5.59 3.91 8.98
N SER A 78 6.55 3.62 8.11
CA SER A 78 7.68 4.48 7.76
C SER A 78 7.90 4.54 6.24
N PRO A 79 7.06 5.27 5.47
CA PRO A 79 7.19 5.36 4.02
C PRO A 79 8.59 5.74 3.51
N THR A 80 9.30 6.58 4.27
CA THR A 80 10.63 7.08 3.92
C THR A 80 11.70 6.00 3.86
N GLU A 81 11.50 4.84 4.49
CA GLU A 81 12.42 3.69 4.39
C GLU A 81 12.54 3.18 2.96
N HIS A 82 11.47 3.34 2.17
CA HIS A 82 11.42 2.99 0.75
C HIS A 82 11.50 4.23 -0.16
N GLY A 83 11.94 5.37 0.37
CA GLY A 83 12.03 6.64 -0.35
C GLY A 83 10.66 7.22 -0.75
N GLN A 84 9.57 6.78 -0.10
CA GLN A 84 8.22 7.24 -0.40
C GLN A 84 7.77 8.35 0.57
N PRO A 85 6.89 9.27 0.13
CA PRO A 85 6.41 10.39 0.93
C PRO A 85 5.32 9.95 1.93
N TRP A 86 5.19 10.69 3.03
CA TRP A 86 4.25 10.36 4.11
C TRP A 86 3.26 11.49 4.46
N SER A 87 3.63 12.77 4.25
CA SER A 87 2.73 13.94 4.44
C SER A 87 2.01 14.29 3.14
N MET A 88 1.05 15.21 3.11
CA MET A 88 0.55 15.83 1.87
C MET A 88 1.37 17.06 1.45
N ASP A 89 2.16 17.64 2.35
CA ASP A 89 2.98 18.84 2.07
C ASP A 89 4.03 18.59 0.99
N ASP A 90 4.52 17.35 0.89
CA ASP A 90 5.52 16.96 -0.10
C ASP A 90 4.88 16.52 -1.43
N TYR A 91 3.59 16.81 -1.68
CA TYR A 91 2.89 16.31 -2.88
C TYR A 91 3.50 16.89 -4.14
N ASN A 92 3.91 15.99 -5.03
CA ASN A 92 4.41 16.33 -6.35
C ASN A 92 3.79 15.36 -7.37
N GLU A 93 3.22 15.92 -8.43
CA GLU A 93 2.86 15.15 -9.62
C GLU A 93 4.17 14.76 -10.32
N LEU A 94 4.42 13.46 -10.43
CA LEU A 94 5.63 12.94 -11.08
C LEU A 94 5.44 12.87 -12.61
N ASP A 95 6.46 12.38 -13.31
CA ASP A 95 6.38 12.13 -14.74
C ASP A 95 5.41 10.98 -15.10
N GLU A 96 5.22 10.80 -16.40
CA GLU A 96 4.28 9.82 -16.95
C GLU A 96 4.66 8.36 -16.67
N ASP A 97 5.92 8.08 -16.33
CA ASP A 97 6.45 6.72 -16.16
C ASP A 97 5.75 5.97 -15.01
N ASP A 98 5.35 6.69 -13.95
CA ASP A 98 4.54 6.17 -12.82
C ASP A 98 3.08 6.65 -12.90
N ASN A 99 2.53 6.83 -14.10
CA ASN A 99 1.20 7.43 -14.30
C ASN A 99 1.01 8.72 -13.47
N PHE A 100 2.03 9.58 -13.45
CA PHE A 100 2.05 10.81 -12.64
C PHE A 100 2.17 10.56 -11.12
N GLY A 101 2.85 9.47 -10.73
CA GLY A 101 3.25 9.17 -9.36
C GLY A 101 2.26 8.31 -8.57
N VAL A 102 1.54 7.39 -9.21
CA VAL A 102 0.52 6.56 -8.54
C VAL A 102 1.14 5.61 -7.51
N HIS A 103 2.27 4.97 -7.82
CA HIS A 103 2.94 4.06 -6.88
C HIS A 103 3.75 4.81 -5.83
N HIS A 104 4.31 5.97 -6.18
CA HIS A 104 5.08 6.80 -5.26
C HIS A 104 4.17 7.51 -4.24
N ASN A 105 3.12 8.20 -4.71
CA ASN A 105 2.27 9.02 -3.85
C ASN A 105 1.22 8.22 -3.07
N SER A 106 0.97 6.95 -3.41
CA SER A 106 0.05 6.08 -2.64
C SER A 106 0.49 5.89 -1.19
N ALA A 107 1.78 6.03 -0.91
CA ALA A 107 2.35 5.85 0.42
C ALA A 107 1.78 6.82 1.47
N ARG A 108 1.32 8.01 1.06
CA ARG A 108 0.65 8.98 1.94
C ARG A 108 -0.68 8.43 2.46
N PHE A 109 -1.47 7.86 1.57
CA PHE A 109 -2.76 7.26 1.91
C PHE A 109 -2.56 5.96 2.71
N ASN A 110 -1.55 5.16 2.37
CA ASN A 110 -1.15 3.99 3.15
C ASN A 110 -0.75 4.38 4.58
N HIS A 111 0.05 5.44 4.73
CA HIS A 111 0.44 5.95 6.05
C HIS A 111 -0.75 6.47 6.85
N ALA A 112 -1.66 7.20 6.20
CA ALA A 112 -2.90 7.64 6.84
C ALA A 112 -3.74 6.45 7.34
N PHE A 113 -3.84 5.37 6.55
CA PHE A 113 -4.53 4.15 6.96
C PHE A 113 -3.87 3.50 8.19
N TYR A 114 -2.54 3.41 8.21
CA TYR A 114 -1.79 2.94 9.38
C TYR A 114 -2.09 3.75 10.64
N LEU A 115 -2.04 5.09 10.55
CA LEU A 115 -2.31 5.99 11.67
C LEU A 115 -3.73 5.82 12.21
N ILE A 116 -4.72 5.66 11.31
CA ILE A 116 -6.11 5.39 11.72
C ILE A 116 -6.19 4.03 12.44
N ALA A 117 -5.57 2.99 11.90
CA ALA A 117 -5.63 1.63 12.45
C ALA A 117 -5.03 1.55 13.86
N ILE A 118 -3.89 2.19 14.12
CA ILE A 118 -3.26 2.18 15.46
C ILE A 118 -3.96 3.09 16.48
N TRP A 119 -4.81 4.02 16.03
CA TRP A 119 -5.50 4.98 16.89
C TRP A 119 -6.89 4.50 17.34
N LEU A 120 -7.54 3.63 16.56
CA LEU A 120 -8.88 3.09 16.87
C LEU A 120 -8.88 1.92 17.87
N GLU A 121 -7.71 1.37 18.21
CA GLU A 121 -7.50 0.29 19.20
C GLU A 121 -6.62 0.77 20.38
#